data_AF-A0A4S4CYS9-F1
#
_entry.id   AF-A0A4S4CYS9-F1
#
_cell.length_a   1.000
_cell.length_b   1.000
_cell.length_c   1.000
_cell.angle_alpha   90.00
_cell.angle_beta   90.00
_cell.angle_gamma   90.00
#
_symmetry.space_group_name_H-M   'P 1'
#
loop_
_entity.id
_entity.type
_entity.pdbx_description
1 polymer ?
#
loop_
_entity_poly.entity_id
_entity_poly.type
_entity_poly.pdbx_seq_one_letter_code
_entity_poly.pdbx_strand_id
1 'polypeptide(L)'
;MEVTVTKCEEQDCDCDLHYYYDAYTVFVGEHRILTISTANYITTTRWIKEVQKTYRHKHGPLIVGVCVDRQSLNFTSNGLEDSPYDLLQLCIGSHCLIYRFSDPYCYRIPKSLQEFFDDRRVIAVGMDMVSVAKKLERNHEIKVANPMDLNSMAVKGLRRDDLDLLHYGLNRLARVVLGKHVYVFRPCRYKVEWFQKYDGGNYNWYNPHLSHEKVKFATSEPYLCYLIGSKLLDMMNCSSSASSSSSKKKTKKKNSKKKK
;
A
#
# COMPACT_ATOMS: atom_id res chain seq x y z
N MET A 1 -14.87 -12.22 0.79
CA MET A 1 -14.34 -12.03 2.16
C MET A 1 -15.11 -10.90 2.77
N GLU A 2 -15.71 -11.13 3.93
CA GLU A 2 -16.34 -10.07 4.71
C GLU A 2 -15.26 -9.19 5.35
N VAL A 3 -15.57 -7.89 5.51
CA VAL A 3 -14.68 -6.93 6.17
C VAL A 3 -15.40 -6.29 7.35
N THR A 4 -14.88 -6.48 8.56
CA THR A 4 -15.39 -5.87 9.80
C THR A 4 -14.33 -4.95 10.42
N VAL A 5 -14.75 -3.98 11.23
CA VAL A 5 -13.84 -3.04 11.89
C VAL A 5 -14.36 -2.73 13.29
N THR A 6 -13.42 -2.62 14.22
CA THR A 6 -13.64 -2.18 15.59
C THR A 6 -12.61 -1.10 15.90
N LYS A 7 -13.06 0.07 16.38
CA LYS A 7 -12.15 1.07 16.93
C LYS A 7 -11.64 0.57 18.28
N CYS A 8 -10.34 0.60 18.51
CA CYS A 8 -9.80 0.33 19.83
C CYS A 8 -10.15 1.51 20.73
N GLU A 9 -10.81 1.25 21.86
CA GLU A 9 -11.00 2.28 22.88
C GLU A 9 -9.64 2.78 23.35
N GLU A 10 -9.54 4.07 23.63
CA GLU A 10 -8.34 4.66 24.22
C GLU A 10 -8.08 3.90 25.51
N GLN A 11 -7.05 3.05 25.52
CA GLN A 11 -6.47 2.65 26.77
C GLN A 11 -5.90 3.96 27.33
N ASP A 12 -6.38 4.39 28.50
CA ASP A 12 -5.79 5.44 29.31
C ASP A 12 -4.32 5.05 29.59
N CYS A 13 -3.46 5.19 28.60
CA CYS A 13 -2.03 5.28 28.77
C CYS A 13 -1.80 6.74 29.14
N ASP A 14 -2.02 7.00 30.43
CA ASP A 14 -1.33 8.06 31.15
C ASP A 14 0.14 8.05 30.68
N CYS A 15 0.66 9.23 30.34
CA CYS A 15 1.96 9.56 29.72
C CYS A 15 2.22 9.23 28.23
N ASP A 16 1.72 10.06 27.29
CA ASP A 16 2.55 10.69 26.25
C ASP A 16 1.73 11.66 25.38
N LEU A 17 1.80 12.97 25.72
CA LEU A 17 1.22 14.10 24.97
C LEU A 17 1.72 14.24 23.49
N HIS A 18 2.50 13.29 22.99
CA HIS A 18 3.18 13.35 21.69
C HIS A 18 2.59 12.43 20.61
N TYR A 19 1.73 11.48 20.96
CA TYR A 19 1.13 10.55 20.00
C TYR A 19 -0.34 10.87 19.79
N TYR A 20 -0.72 11.18 18.54
CA TYR A 20 -2.11 11.39 18.15
C TYR A 20 -2.47 10.45 17.00
N TYR A 21 -3.39 9.51 17.25
CA TYR A 21 -3.87 8.57 16.25
C TYR A 21 -5.17 7.90 16.67
N ASP A 22 -5.93 7.42 15.69
CA ASP A 22 -6.98 6.45 15.92
C ASP A 22 -6.46 5.04 15.61
N ALA A 23 -6.68 4.09 16.52
CA ALA A 23 -6.36 2.68 16.31
C ALA A 23 -7.62 1.85 16.01
N TYR A 24 -7.48 0.93 15.06
CA TYR A 24 -8.55 0.04 14.64
C TYR A 24 -8.03 -1.38 14.49
N THR A 25 -8.90 -2.34 14.79
CA THR A 25 -8.74 -3.72 14.36
C THR A 25 -9.71 -3.98 13.20
N VAL A 26 -9.17 -4.31 12.04
CA VAL A 26 -9.94 -4.65 10.84
C VAL A 26 -9.77 -6.14 10.56
N PHE A 27 -10.86 -6.84 10.31
CA PHE A 27 -10.80 -8.23 9.85
C PHE A 27 -11.12 -8.30 8.36
N VAL A 28 -10.29 -8.98 7.58
CA VAL A 28 -10.55 -9.29 6.16
C VAL A 28 -10.62 -10.81 6.03
N GLY A 29 -11.85 -11.34 6.02
CA GLY A 29 -12.07 -12.77 6.29
C GLY A 29 -11.55 -13.14 7.68
N GLU A 30 -10.70 -14.15 7.76
CA GLU A 30 -10.11 -14.62 9.03
C GLU A 30 -8.85 -13.83 9.43
N HIS A 31 -8.41 -12.88 8.61
CA HIS A 31 -7.15 -12.19 8.81
C HIS A 31 -7.36 -10.92 9.62
N ARG A 32 -6.73 -10.85 10.80
CA ARG A 32 -6.74 -9.67 11.66
C ARG A 32 -5.65 -8.68 11.23
N ILE A 33 -6.05 -7.45 10.96
CA ILE A 33 -5.18 -6.34 10.55
C ILE A 33 -5.26 -5.23 11.59
N LEU A 34 -4.11 -4.78 12.07
CA LEU A 34 -3.98 -3.64 12.98
C LEU A 34 -3.76 -2.37 12.16
N THR A 35 -4.70 -1.43 12.23
CA THR A 35 -4.67 -0.19 11.45
C THR A 35 -4.51 1.01 12.36
N ILE A 36 -3.55 1.87 12.04
CA ILE A 36 -3.41 3.19 12.66
C ILE A 36 -3.79 4.26 11.64
N SER A 37 -4.64 5.22 12.01
CA SER A 37 -4.90 6.42 11.23
C SER A 37 -4.34 7.65 11.94
N THR A 38 -3.54 8.45 11.24
CA THR A 38 -2.85 9.59 11.84
C THR A 38 -2.41 10.63 10.80
N ALA A 39 -2.27 11.88 11.23
CA ALA A 39 -1.48 12.89 10.53
C ALA A 39 -0.19 13.28 11.29
N ASN A 40 0.01 12.69 12.48
CA ASN A 40 1.09 13.06 13.38
C ASN A 40 2.40 12.40 12.95
N TYR A 41 3.43 13.22 12.73
CA TYR A 41 4.73 12.74 12.26
C TYR A 41 5.46 11.83 13.26
N ILE A 42 5.26 12.03 14.57
CA ILE A 42 5.86 11.23 15.65
C ILE A 42 5.25 9.84 15.65
N THR A 43 3.91 9.74 15.55
CA THR A 43 3.20 8.47 15.38
C THR A 43 3.69 7.72 14.14
N THR A 44 3.75 8.39 12.99
CA THR A 44 4.23 7.78 11.75
C THR A 44 5.68 7.30 11.88
N THR A 45 6.54 8.10 12.51
CA THR A 45 7.94 7.73 12.77
C THR A 45 8.04 6.48 13.64
N ARG A 46 7.22 6.39 14.70
CA ARG A 46 7.18 5.22 15.58
C ARG A 46 6.69 3.99 14.82
N TRP A 47 5.59 4.09 14.09
CA TRP A 47 5.04 2.98 13.30
C TRP A 47 6.07 2.41 12.32
N ILE A 48 6.76 3.28 11.56
CA ILE A 48 7.81 2.85 10.61
C ILE A 48 8.96 2.14 11.33
N LYS A 49 9.43 2.68 12.46
CA LYS A 49 10.52 2.08 13.24
C LYS A 49 10.13 0.69 13.76
N GLU A 50 8.92 0.52 14.26
CA GLU A 50 8.43 -0.78 14.75
C GLU A 50 8.32 -1.82 13.63
N VAL A 51 7.82 -1.41 12.45
CA VAL A 51 7.82 -2.31 11.30
C VAL A 51 9.25 -2.64 10.88
N GLN A 52 10.15 -1.67 10.74
CA GLN A 52 11.55 -1.93 10.38
C GLN A 52 12.23 -2.88 11.39
N LYS A 53 12.01 -2.72 12.69
CA LYS A 53 12.52 -3.65 13.73
C LYS A 53 12.05 -5.08 13.49
N THR A 54 10.76 -5.26 13.22
CA THR A 54 10.16 -6.58 12.96
C THR A 54 10.78 -7.29 11.75
N TYR A 55 11.27 -6.51 10.77
CA TYR A 55 11.84 -7.04 9.53
C TYR A 55 13.37 -7.01 9.48
N ARG A 56 14.06 -6.41 10.47
CA ARG A 56 15.53 -6.38 10.56
C ARG A 56 16.18 -7.76 10.51
N HIS A 57 15.50 -8.78 11.03
CA HIS A 57 16.01 -10.15 11.11
C HIS A 57 15.62 -11.02 9.91
N LYS A 58 14.82 -10.51 8.96
CA LYS A 58 14.42 -11.24 7.77
C LYS A 58 15.39 -10.95 6.64
N HIS A 59 15.98 -12.01 6.06
CA HIS A 59 16.79 -11.88 4.86
C HIS A 59 15.86 -11.73 3.65
N GLY A 60 15.76 -10.51 3.09
CA GLY A 60 14.98 -10.26 1.87
C GLY A 60 14.48 -8.82 1.77
N PRO A 61 13.89 -8.44 0.62
CA PRO A 61 13.24 -7.15 0.48
C PRO A 61 12.01 -7.04 1.38
N LEU A 62 11.75 -5.84 1.88
CA LEU A 62 10.52 -5.50 2.59
C LEU A 62 9.45 -5.13 1.58
N ILE A 63 8.33 -5.85 1.54
CA ILE A 63 7.21 -5.52 0.66
C ILE A 63 6.21 -4.67 1.43
N VAL A 64 5.80 -3.54 0.84
CA VAL A 64 4.75 -2.67 1.36
C VAL A 64 3.67 -2.49 0.30
N GLY A 65 2.44 -2.84 0.63
CA GLY A 65 1.27 -2.49 -0.17
C GLY A 65 0.98 -1.00 -0.03
N VAL A 66 0.82 -0.29 -1.14
CA VAL A 66 0.63 1.16 -1.18
C VAL A 66 -0.64 1.50 -1.94
N CYS A 67 -1.46 2.34 -1.32
CA CYS A 67 -2.59 3.00 -1.94
C CYS A 67 -2.53 4.49 -1.63
N VAL A 68 -3.20 5.29 -2.45
CA VAL A 68 -3.33 6.73 -2.30
C VAL A 68 -4.74 7.15 -2.67
N ASP A 69 -5.28 8.17 -2.00
CA ASP A 69 -6.59 8.73 -2.36
C ASP A 69 -6.65 10.25 -2.12
N ARG A 70 -7.72 10.88 -2.59
CA ARG A 70 -7.96 12.32 -2.57
C ARG A 70 -9.34 12.64 -1.99
N GLN A 71 -9.44 13.74 -1.27
CA GLN A 71 -10.65 14.28 -0.65
C GLN A 71 -11.72 14.67 -1.68
N SER A 72 -11.30 15.26 -2.80
CA SER A 72 -12.20 15.68 -3.88
C SER A 72 -11.53 15.54 -5.24
N LEU A 73 -12.30 15.06 -6.21
CA LEU A 73 -11.98 15.17 -7.63
C LEU A 73 -12.70 16.41 -8.15
N ASN A 74 -11.97 17.51 -8.33
CA ASN A 74 -12.50 18.70 -8.97
C ASN A 74 -12.28 18.57 -10.48
N PHE A 75 -13.32 18.86 -11.26
CA PHE A 75 -13.23 18.95 -12.71
C PHE A 75 -13.14 20.41 -13.10
N THR A 76 -12.10 20.76 -13.84
CA THR A 76 -11.93 22.08 -14.45
C THR A 76 -12.29 22.00 -15.94
N SER A 77 -12.34 23.15 -16.63
CA SER A 77 -12.50 23.19 -18.09
C SER A 77 -11.43 22.39 -18.84
N ASN A 78 -10.30 22.12 -18.20
CA ASN A 78 -9.17 21.38 -18.75
C ASN A 78 -9.17 19.89 -18.33
N GLY A 79 -10.25 19.40 -17.72
CA GLY A 79 -10.39 18.04 -17.22
C GLY A 79 -10.17 17.91 -15.72
N LEU A 80 -9.87 16.70 -15.25
CA LEU A 80 -9.67 16.41 -13.83
C LEU A 80 -8.47 17.20 -13.29
N GLU A 81 -8.68 17.95 -12.20
CA GLU A 81 -7.63 18.72 -11.53
C GLU A 81 -6.51 17.78 -11.04
N ASP A 82 -5.25 18.15 -11.31
CA ASP A 82 -4.06 17.41 -10.84
C ASP A 82 -3.78 17.68 -9.35
N SER A 83 -4.79 17.50 -8.49
CA SER A 83 -4.70 17.78 -7.06
C SER A 83 -3.78 16.79 -6.32
N PRO A 84 -3.01 17.23 -5.30
CA PRO A 84 -2.23 16.33 -4.45
C PRO A 84 -3.04 15.20 -3.84
N TYR A 85 -2.35 14.13 -3.42
CA TYR A 85 -2.98 13.09 -2.61
C TYR A 85 -3.23 13.61 -1.19
N ASP A 86 -4.37 13.26 -0.61
CA ASP A 86 -4.74 13.62 0.76
C ASP A 86 -4.51 12.47 1.74
N LEU A 87 -4.47 11.25 1.21
CA LEU A 87 -4.21 10.02 1.94
C LEU A 87 -3.11 9.18 1.29
N LEU A 88 -2.26 8.64 2.14
CA LEU A 88 -1.32 7.57 1.82
C LEU A 88 -1.63 6.39 2.74
N GLN A 89 -2.03 5.26 2.16
CA GLN A 89 -2.28 4.03 2.91
C GLN A 89 -1.18 3.01 2.66
N LEU A 90 -0.61 2.48 3.74
CA LEU A 90 0.47 1.51 3.72
C LEU A 90 0.01 0.22 4.39
N CYS A 91 0.43 -0.93 3.87
CA CYS A 91 0.24 -2.21 4.52
C CYS A 91 1.52 -3.05 4.47
N ILE A 92 1.94 -3.56 5.63
CA ILE A 92 3.09 -4.44 5.77
C ILE A 92 2.68 -5.61 6.66
N GLY A 93 2.49 -6.79 6.05
CA GLY A 93 1.98 -7.95 6.76
C GLY A 93 0.54 -7.72 7.22
N SER A 94 0.32 -7.72 8.54
CA SER A 94 -0.96 -7.46 9.20
C SER A 94 -1.04 -6.08 9.86
N HIS A 95 -0.19 -5.14 9.44
CA HIS A 95 -0.15 -3.79 9.99
C HIS A 95 -0.40 -2.78 8.87
N CYS A 96 -1.38 -1.91 9.06
CA CYS A 96 -1.70 -0.82 8.16
C CYS A 96 -1.48 0.54 8.81
N LEU A 97 -1.04 1.50 8.00
CA LEU A 97 -0.99 2.91 8.34
C LEU A 97 -1.82 3.69 7.33
N ILE A 98 -2.76 4.49 7.80
CA ILE A 98 -3.49 5.48 7.02
C ILE A 98 -2.92 6.84 7.41
N TYR A 99 -1.98 7.33 6.61
CA TYR A 99 -1.35 8.62 6.80
C TYR A 99 -2.14 9.71 6.07
N ARG A 100 -2.53 10.75 6.81
CA ARG A 100 -3.26 11.90 6.27
C ARG A 100 -2.28 13.05 6.03
N PHE A 101 -2.22 13.54 4.79
CA PHE A 101 -1.38 14.70 4.45
C PHE A 101 -2.01 16.03 4.90
N SER A 102 -3.33 16.07 5.02
CA SER A 102 -4.14 17.27 5.22
C SER A 102 -4.33 17.67 6.69
N ASP A 103 -3.23 17.87 7.43
CA ASP A 103 -3.27 18.52 8.75
C ASP A 103 -2.79 19.98 8.65
N PRO A 104 -3.68 20.97 8.82
CA PRO A 104 -3.33 22.39 8.74
C PRO A 104 -2.37 22.86 9.85
N TYR A 105 -2.18 22.07 10.91
CA TYR A 105 -1.27 22.38 12.02
C TYR A 105 0.06 21.60 11.94
N CYS A 106 0.18 20.63 11.03
CA CYS A 106 1.33 19.76 10.92
C CYS A 106 1.63 19.37 9.46
N TYR A 107 2.05 20.35 8.65
CA TYR A 107 2.42 20.14 7.25
C TYR A 107 3.77 19.43 7.05
N ARG A 108 4.37 18.86 8.10
CA ARG A 108 5.71 18.27 7.99
C ARG A 108 5.63 16.80 7.62
N ILE A 109 6.09 16.47 6.41
CA ILE A 109 6.29 15.08 6.02
C ILE A 109 7.34 14.45 6.95
N PRO A 110 7.05 13.27 7.56
CA PRO A 110 7.98 12.66 8.50
C PRO A 110 9.24 12.20 7.74
N LYS A 111 10.42 12.63 8.17
CA LYS A 111 11.69 12.22 7.55
C LYS A 111 11.84 10.70 7.47
N SER A 112 11.36 9.98 8.49
CA SER A 112 11.33 8.52 8.49
C SER A 112 10.51 7.91 7.35
N LEU A 113 9.45 8.60 6.90
CA LEU A 113 8.62 8.17 5.78
C LEU A 113 9.37 8.34 4.46
N GLN A 114 10.07 9.47 4.28
CA GLN A 114 10.92 9.70 3.12
C GLN A 114 12.06 8.67 3.05
N GLU A 115 12.79 8.48 4.15
CA GLU A 115 13.89 7.51 4.25
C GLU A 115 13.40 6.07 4.03
N PHE A 116 12.20 5.74 4.51
CA PHE A 116 11.59 4.43 4.31
C PHE A 116 11.34 4.13 2.82
N PHE A 117 10.84 5.10 2.06
CA PHE A 117 10.56 4.92 0.64
C PHE A 117 11.78 5.04 -0.27
N ASP A 118 12.83 5.76 0.16
CA ASP A 118 14.08 5.88 -0.60
C ASP A 118 15.01 4.65 -0.41
N ASP A 119 14.76 3.81 0.61
CA ASP A 119 15.47 2.53 0.77
C ASP A 119 15.07 1.53 -0.32
N ARG A 120 16.02 1.20 -1.21
CA ARG A 120 15.82 0.24 -2.32
C ARG A 120 15.42 -1.17 -1.88
N ARG A 121 15.63 -1.53 -0.62
CA ARG A 121 15.17 -2.81 -0.05
C ARG A 121 13.67 -2.81 0.20
N VAL A 122 13.02 -1.65 0.24
CA VAL A 122 11.58 -1.50 0.34
C VAL A 122 10.96 -1.53 -1.05
N ILE A 123 10.19 -2.57 -1.34
CA ILE A 123 9.43 -2.72 -2.57
C ILE A 123 8.01 -2.21 -2.32
N ALA A 124 7.67 -1.07 -2.93
CA ALA A 124 6.34 -0.51 -2.88
C ALA A 124 5.47 -1.11 -4.00
N VAL A 125 4.43 -1.85 -3.62
CA VAL A 125 3.53 -2.52 -4.57
C VAL A 125 2.14 -1.86 -4.57
N GLY A 126 1.62 -1.57 -5.75
CA GLY A 126 0.31 -0.93 -5.90
C GLY A 126 -0.15 -0.89 -7.36
N MET A 127 -1.33 -0.32 -7.58
CA MET A 127 -1.86 -0.06 -8.92
C MET A 127 -1.26 1.24 -9.47
N ASP A 128 -0.82 1.25 -10.71
CA ASP A 128 -0.23 2.43 -11.39
C ASP A 128 0.92 3.07 -10.58
N MET A 129 1.75 2.21 -9.99
CA MET A 129 2.71 2.62 -8.96
C MET A 129 3.78 3.60 -9.48
N VAL A 130 4.07 3.59 -10.79
CA VAL A 130 5.00 4.55 -11.42
C VAL A 130 4.42 5.97 -11.41
N SER A 131 3.15 6.11 -11.75
CA SER A 131 2.43 7.39 -11.72
C SER A 131 2.28 7.89 -10.29
N VAL A 132 1.87 7.00 -9.39
CA VAL A 132 1.73 7.30 -7.95
C VAL A 132 3.07 7.77 -7.37
N ALA A 133 4.18 7.08 -7.65
CA ALA A 133 5.51 7.46 -7.16
C ALA A 133 5.95 8.85 -7.64
N LYS A 134 5.80 9.13 -8.94
CA LYS A 134 6.13 10.46 -9.51
C LYS A 134 5.32 11.58 -8.86
N LYS A 135 4.05 11.33 -8.58
CA LYS A 135 3.16 12.33 -7.98
C LYS A 135 3.40 12.52 -6.49
N LEU A 136 3.74 11.46 -5.75
CA LEU A 136 4.20 11.55 -4.36
C LEU A 136 5.50 12.35 -4.25
N GLU A 137 6.46 12.13 -5.15
CA GLU A 137 7.71 12.88 -5.17
C GLU A 137 7.45 14.38 -5.45
N ARG A 138 6.63 14.67 -6.47
CA ARG A 138 6.31 16.05 -6.87
C ARG A 138 5.58 16.84 -5.78
N ASN A 139 4.60 16.23 -5.11
CA ASN A 139 3.65 16.98 -4.28
C ASN A 139 3.96 16.84 -2.78
N HIS A 140 4.69 15.80 -2.38
CA HIS A 140 4.92 15.43 -0.98
C HIS A 140 6.38 15.11 -0.67
N GLU A 141 7.30 15.31 -1.62
CA GLU A 141 8.74 15.05 -1.44
C GLU A 141 9.04 13.59 -1.00
N ILE A 142 8.15 12.64 -1.34
CA ILE A 142 8.31 11.22 -1.05
C ILE A 142 8.80 10.52 -2.31
N LYS A 143 10.10 10.29 -2.38
CA LYS A 143 10.71 9.51 -3.45
C LYS A 143 10.59 8.02 -3.16
N VAL A 144 9.88 7.30 -4.02
CA VAL A 144 9.75 5.84 -3.95
C VAL A 144 10.84 5.22 -4.83
N ALA A 145 11.86 4.63 -4.20
CA ALA A 145 13.04 4.11 -4.92
C ALA A 145 12.76 2.82 -5.69
N ASN A 146 11.80 2.00 -5.26
CA ASN A 146 11.47 0.73 -5.88
C ASN A 146 9.96 0.51 -6.01
N PRO A 147 9.28 1.28 -6.90
CA PRO A 147 7.87 1.11 -7.19
C PRO A 147 7.66 -0.07 -8.14
N MET A 148 6.75 -0.98 -7.78
CA MET A 148 6.35 -2.10 -8.62
C MET A 148 4.84 -2.11 -8.84
N ASP A 149 4.46 -1.99 -10.11
CA ASP A 149 3.07 -2.04 -10.52
C ASP A 149 2.53 -3.49 -10.54
N LEU A 150 1.37 -3.71 -9.93
CA LEU A 150 0.79 -5.06 -9.79
C LEU A 150 0.42 -5.70 -11.12
N ASN A 151 -0.07 -4.94 -12.11
CA ASN A 151 -0.39 -5.48 -13.43
C ASN A 151 0.88 -5.97 -14.14
N SER A 152 1.95 -5.17 -14.07
CA SER A 152 3.27 -5.52 -14.60
C SER A 152 3.88 -6.74 -13.90
N MET A 153 3.72 -6.84 -12.58
CA MET A 153 4.11 -8.03 -11.82
C MET A 153 3.29 -9.25 -12.21
N ALA A 154 1.98 -9.08 -12.45
CA ALA A 154 1.08 -10.17 -12.80
C ALA A 154 1.44 -10.80 -14.15
N VAL A 155 1.71 -9.98 -15.17
CA VAL A 155 2.18 -10.45 -16.49
C VAL A 155 3.44 -11.30 -16.35
N LYS A 156 4.43 -10.82 -15.59
CA LYS A 156 5.72 -11.51 -15.39
C LYS A 156 5.59 -12.76 -14.53
N GLY A 157 4.79 -12.71 -13.46
CA GLY A 157 4.64 -13.78 -12.48
C GLY A 157 3.76 -14.92 -12.96
N LEU A 158 2.61 -14.62 -13.58
CA LEU A 158 1.64 -15.64 -14.03
C LEU A 158 1.97 -16.21 -15.41
N ARG A 159 2.54 -15.40 -16.32
CA ARG A 159 2.86 -15.79 -17.70
C ARG A 159 1.66 -16.41 -18.45
N ARG A 160 0.50 -15.77 -18.29
CA ARG A 160 -0.78 -16.17 -18.89
C ARG A 160 -1.15 -15.17 -19.98
N ASP A 161 -0.70 -15.43 -21.20
CA ASP A 161 -0.92 -14.56 -22.36
C ASP A 161 -2.40 -14.58 -22.83
N ASP A 162 -3.18 -15.56 -22.36
CA ASP A 162 -4.63 -15.64 -22.57
C ASP A 162 -5.44 -14.65 -21.71
N LEU A 163 -4.80 -14.00 -20.74
CA LEU A 163 -5.43 -13.06 -19.82
C LEU A 163 -4.93 -11.64 -20.08
N ASP A 164 -5.85 -10.69 -20.11
CA ASP A 164 -5.53 -9.26 -20.22
C ASP A 164 -5.07 -8.65 -18.86
N LEU A 165 -4.00 -9.20 -18.30
CA LEU A 165 -3.50 -8.84 -16.97
C LEU A 165 -3.08 -7.38 -16.85
N LEU A 166 -2.80 -6.69 -17.95
CA LEU A 166 -2.42 -5.28 -17.96
C LEU A 166 -3.57 -4.33 -17.60
N HIS A 167 -4.83 -4.73 -17.86
CA HIS A 167 -6.00 -3.87 -17.64
C HIS A 167 -6.89 -4.36 -16.48
N TYR A 168 -6.44 -5.35 -15.71
CA TYR A 168 -7.22 -5.86 -14.58
C TYR A 168 -7.18 -4.88 -13.42
N GLY A 169 -8.35 -4.50 -12.92
CA GLY A 169 -8.46 -3.82 -11.62
C GLY A 169 -8.06 -4.74 -10.45
N LEU A 170 -7.79 -4.13 -9.29
CA LEU A 170 -7.29 -4.81 -8.09
C LEU A 170 -8.11 -6.05 -7.70
N ASN A 171 -9.44 -5.96 -7.74
CA ASN A 171 -10.33 -7.08 -7.40
C ASN A 171 -10.17 -8.28 -8.36
N ARG A 172 -9.97 -8.02 -9.65
CA ARG A 172 -9.78 -9.07 -10.65
C ARG A 172 -8.39 -9.70 -10.52
N LEU A 173 -7.36 -8.88 -10.21
CA LEU A 173 -6.02 -9.39 -9.86
C LEU A 173 -6.07 -10.25 -8.59
N ALA A 174 -6.76 -9.82 -7.53
CA ALA A 174 -6.91 -10.60 -6.30
C ALA A 174 -7.51 -11.98 -6.59
N ARG A 175 -8.55 -12.02 -7.43
CA ARG A 175 -9.20 -13.27 -7.85
C ARG A 175 -8.23 -14.21 -8.55
N VAL A 176 -7.50 -13.73 -9.54
CA VAL A 176 -6.61 -14.56 -10.38
C VAL A 176 -5.35 -14.98 -9.64
N VAL A 177 -4.75 -14.08 -8.84
CA VAL A 177 -3.47 -14.33 -8.16
C VAL A 177 -3.65 -15.11 -6.85
N LEU A 178 -4.69 -14.78 -6.07
CA LEU A 178 -4.89 -15.35 -4.74
C LEU A 178 -5.96 -16.45 -4.72
N GLY A 179 -6.72 -16.64 -5.80
CA GLY A 179 -7.90 -17.52 -5.82
C GLY A 179 -9.02 -17.05 -4.91
N LYS A 180 -8.95 -15.81 -4.42
CA LYS A 180 -9.84 -15.27 -3.38
C LYS A 180 -10.76 -14.22 -3.96
N HIS A 181 -12.04 -14.33 -3.62
CA HIS A 181 -13.01 -13.26 -3.81
C HIS A 181 -12.95 -12.28 -2.65
N VAL A 182 -12.28 -11.15 -2.85
CA VAL A 182 -12.29 -10.05 -1.87
C VAL A 182 -13.14 -8.94 -2.45
N TYR A 183 -14.25 -8.64 -1.76
CA TYR A 183 -15.13 -7.54 -2.12
C TYR A 183 -14.74 -6.34 -1.25
N VAL A 184 -13.82 -5.52 -1.76
CA VAL A 184 -13.50 -4.23 -1.15
C VAL A 184 -14.44 -3.21 -1.78
N PHE A 185 -15.54 -2.90 -1.11
CA PHE A 185 -16.47 -1.88 -1.58
C PHE A 185 -15.88 -0.50 -1.28
N ARG A 186 -15.64 0.29 -2.34
CA ARG A 186 -15.35 1.71 -2.18
C ARG A 186 -16.60 2.36 -1.56
N PRO A 187 -16.48 3.09 -0.43
CA PRO A 187 -17.62 3.67 0.28
C PRO A 187 -18.51 4.55 -0.60
N CYS A 188 -17.97 5.09 -1.69
CA CYS A 188 -18.72 5.79 -2.75
C CYS A 188 -18.14 5.46 -4.13
N ARG A 189 -19.00 5.22 -5.13
CA ARG A 189 -18.59 4.79 -6.48
C ARG A 189 -17.76 5.82 -7.26
N TYR A 190 -17.91 7.11 -6.96
CA TYR A 190 -17.33 8.19 -7.78
C TYR A 190 -16.47 9.19 -6.99
N LYS A 191 -16.80 9.46 -5.72
CA LYS A 191 -16.09 10.42 -4.86
C LYS A 191 -16.20 9.99 -3.41
N VAL A 192 -15.09 9.72 -2.74
CA VAL A 192 -15.06 9.49 -1.29
C VAL A 192 -14.66 10.81 -0.64
N GLU A 193 -15.61 11.44 0.05
CA GLU A 193 -15.28 12.58 0.91
C GLU A 193 -14.66 12.03 2.18
N TRP A 194 -13.33 11.90 2.20
CA TRP A 194 -12.59 11.23 3.27
C TRP A 194 -12.78 11.91 4.62
N PHE A 195 -12.80 13.23 4.64
CA PHE A 195 -12.95 14.03 5.83
C PHE A 195 -14.21 14.89 5.73
N GLN A 196 -15.01 14.92 6.79
CA GLN A 196 -16.18 15.80 6.85
C GLN A 196 -15.70 17.24 7.08
N LYS A 197 -16.22 18.21 6.32
CA LYS A 197 -16.00 19.62 6.64
C LYS A 197 -16.79 19.99 7.89
N TYR A 198 -16.19 20.76 8.79
CA TYR A 198 -16.94 21.37 9.87
C TYR A 198 -17.90 22.43 9.30
N ASP A 199 -19.17 22.34 9.67
CA ASP A 199 -20.20 23.32 9.31
C ASP A 199 -20.30 24.35 10.45
N GLY A 200 -19.35 25.31 10.50
CA GLY A 200 -19.22 26.16 11.69
C GLY A 200 -18.29 27.38 11.65
N GLY A 201 -17.85 27.87 10.49
CA GLY A 201 -17.12 29.14 10.40
C GLY A 201 -16.07 29.22 9.28
N ASN A 202 -15.47 30.41 9.10
CA ASN A 202 -14.55 30.81 8.01
C ASN A 202 -13.23 30.01 7.87
N TYR A 203 -13.08 28.88 8.54
CA TYR A 203 -11.88 28.05 8.51
C TYR A 203 -12.21 26.66 7.93
N ASN A 204 -11.57 26.30 6.82
CA ASN A 204 -11.69 24.98 6.19
C ASN A 204 -11.08 23.90 7.10
N TRP A 205 -11.83 23.43 8.10
CA TRP A 205 -11.41 22.34 8.98
C TRP A 205 -12.05 21.02 8.59
N TYR A 206 -11.23 19.98 8.56
CA TYR A 206 -11.63 18.62 8.26
C TYR A 206 -11.68 17.79 9.55
N ASN A 207 -12.76 17.06 9.79
CA ASN A 207 -12.85 16.10 10.89
C ASN A 207 -11.71 15.06 10.73
N PRO A 208 -10.81 14.94 11.71
CA PRO A 208 -9.64 14.06 11.60
C PRO A 208 -10.02 12.58 11.65
N HIS A 209 -11.22 12.25 12.15
CA HIS A 209 -11.68 10.88 12.34
C HIS A 209 -12.34 10.32 11.08
N LEU A 210 -11.87 9.13 10.68
CA LEU A 210 -12.47 8.37 9.59
C LEU A 210 -13.63 7.53 10.09
N SER A 211 -14.71 7.44 9.30
CA SER A 211 -15.78 6.49 9.58
C SER A 211 -15.29 5.04 9.43
N HIS A 212 -15.97 4.11 10.10
CA HIS A 212 -15.67 2.68 10.02
C HIS A 212 -15.61 2.17 8.57
N GLU A 213 -16.53 2.60 7.69
CA GLU A 213 -16.53 2.20 6.28
C GLU A 213 -15.28 2.68 5.53
N LYS A 214 -14.84 3.92 5.80
CA LYS A 214 -13.61 4.49 5.22
C LYS A 214 -12.38 3.74 5.73
N VAL A 215 -12.33 3.40 7.01
CA VAL A 215 -11.24 2.61 7.59
C VAL A 215 -11.19 1.20 6.98
N LYS A 216 -12.33 0.53 6.81
CA LYS A 216 -12.40 -0.78 6.13
C LYS A 216 -11.78 -0.71 4.75
N PHE A 217 -12.19 0.28 3.95
CA PHE A 217 -11.69 0.45 2.60
C PHE A 217 -10.20 0.80 2.56
N ALA A 218 -9.80 1.85 3.28
CA ALA A 218 -8.41 2.33 3.38
C ALA A 218 -7.43 1.29 3.94
N THR A 219 -7.93 0.32 4.71
CA THR A 219 -7.13 -0.82 5.21
C THR A 219 -7.06 -1.95 4.18
N SER A 220 -8.19 -2.29 3.56
CA SER A 220 -8.31 -3.49 2.73
C SER A 220 -7.56 -3.36 1.41
N GLU A 221 -7.54 -2.17 0.79
CA GLU A 221 -6.85 -1.96 -0.47
C GLU A 221 -5.33 -2.19 -0.37
N PRO A 222 -4.58 -1.48 0.51
CA PRO A 222 -3.13 -1.71 0.61
C PRO A 222 -2.85 -3.13 1.11
N TYR A 223 -3.74 -3.73 1.91
CA TYR A 223 -3.61 -5.13 2.33
C TYR A 223 -3.70 -6.10 1.14
N LEU A 224 -4.64 -5.88 0.21
CA LEU A 224 -4.73 -6.65 -1.02
C LEU A 224 -3.50 -6.44 -1.91
N CYS A 225 -3.04 -5.20 -2.07
CA CYS A 225 -1.81 -4.91 -2.81
C CYS A 225 -0.62 -5.68 -2.22
N TYR A 226 -0.49 -5.68 -0.89
CA TYR A 226 0.54 -6.43 -0.17
C TYR A 226 0.45 -7.94 -0.44
N LEU A 227 -0.73 -8.56 -0.32
CA LEU A 227 -0.91 -9.99 -0.54
C LEU A 227 -0.62 -10.41 -2.00
N ILE A 228 -1.17 -9.66 -2.96
CA ILE A 228 -0.99 -9.91 -4.39
C ILE A 228 0.48 -9.72 -4.75
N GLY A 229 1.08 -8.60 -4.36
CA GLY A 229 2.47 -8.29 -4.66
C GLY A 229 3.43 -9.31 -4.05
N SER A 230 3.20 -9.73 -2.81
CA SER A 230 3.99 -10.79 -2.16
C SER A 230 3.92 -12.11 -2.95
N LYS A 231 2.71 -12.55 -3.32
CA LYS A 231 2.53 -13.79 -4.07
C LYS A 231 3.19 -13.74 -5.46
N LEU A 232 3.05 -12.61 -6.15
CA LEU A 232 3.66 -12.41 -7.48
C LEU A 232 5.18 -12.35 -7.40
N LEU A 233 5.74 -11.71 -6.37
CA LEU A 233 7.19 -11.66 -6.17
C LEU A 233 7.76 -13.06 -5.97
N ASP A 234 7.10 -13.89 -5.15
CA ASP A 234 7.48 -15.29 -4.97
C ASP A 234 7.45 -16.08 -6.29
N MET A 235 6.40 -15.90 -7.10
CA MET A 235 6.28 -16.54 -8.41
C MET A 235 7.43 -16.13 -9.36
N MET A 236 7.76 -14.84 -9.41
CA MET A 236 8.85 -14.32 -10.23
C MET A 236 10.21 -14.88 -9.79
N ASN A 237 10.47 -14.93 -8.48
CA ASN A 237 11.72 -15.48 -7.92
C ASN A 237 11.85 -17.00 -8.16
N CYS A 238 10.75 -17.75 -8.07
CA CYS A 238 10.74 -19.17 -8.42
C CYS A 238 11.07 -19.38 -9.90
N SER A 239 10.51 -18.55 -10.79
CA SER A 239 10.75 -18.65 -12.24
C SER A 239 12.20 -18.36 -12.64
N SER A 240 12.88 -17.40 -11.98
CA SER A 240 14.26 -17.04 -12.25
C SER A 240 15.24 -18.12 -11.74
N SER A 241 14.91 -18.79 -10.64
CA SER A 241 15.69 -19.95 -10.17
C SER A 241 15.58 -21.16 -11.13
N ALA A 242 14.40 -21.42 -11.71
CA ALA A 242 14.17 -22.50 -12.66
C ALA A 242 14.88 -22.29 -14.02
N SER A 243 14.96 -21.04 -14.50
CA SER A 243 15.70 -20.72 -15.73
C SER A 243 17.22 -20.83 -15.55
N SER A 244 17.75 -20.52 -14.37
CA SER A 244 19.18 -20.67 -14.04
C SER A 244 19.65 -22.13 -13.91
N SER A 245 18.75 -23.04 -13.53
CA SER A 245 19.07 -24.48 -13.42
C SER A 245 19.01 -25.22 -14.77
N SER A 246 18.11 -24.81 -15.67
CA SER A 246 18.00 -25.36 -17.02
C SER A 246 19.17 -24.99 -17.94
N SER A 247 19.74 -23.80 -17.76
CA SER A 247 20.94 -23.34 -18.47
C SER A 247 22.20 -24.12 -18.04
N LYS A 248 22.38 -24.39 -16.73
CA LYS A 248 23.48 -25.26 -16.24
C LYS A 248 23.40 -26.71 -16.78
N LYS A 249 22.20 -27.27 -16.98
CA LYS A 249 22.01 -28.59 -17.61
C LYS A 249 22.40 -28.59 -19.11
N LYS A 250 22.13 -27.52 -19.86
CA LYS A 250 22.54 -27.41 -21.27
C LYS A 250 24.07 -27.31 -21.43
N THR A 251 24.77 -26.63 -20.52
CA THR A 251 26.24 -26.52 -20.57
C THR A 251 26.93 -27.86 -20.24
N LYS A 252 26.41 -28.63 -19.27
CA LYS A 252 26.93 -29.98 -18.98
C LYS A 252 26.75 -30.96 -20.16
N LYS A 253 25.63 -30.88 -20.89
CA LYS A 253 25.35 -31.77 -22.05
C LYS A 253 26.19 -31.45 -23.29
N LYS A 254 26.71 -30.22 -23.43
CA LYS A 254 27.66 -29.84 -24.50
C LYS A 254 29.10 -30.33 -24.21
N ASN A 255 29.51 -30.39 -22.94
CA ASN A 255 30.84 -30.88 -22.57
C ASN A 255 30.98 -32.41 -22.59
N SER A 256 29.88 -33.18 -22.57
CA SER A 256 29.93 -34.64 -22.67
C SER A 256 29.91 -35.18 -24.11
N LYS A 257 29.76 -34.33 -25.13
CA LYS A 257 29.72 -34.72 -26.56
C LYS A 257 31.02 -34.42 -27.33
N LYS A 258 32.09 -34.01 -26.64
CA LYS A 258 33.42 -33.73 -27.24
C LYS A 258 34.52 -34.73 -26.86
N LYS A 259 34.16 -35.90 -26.34
CA LYS A 259 35.08 -37.03 -26.11
C LYS A 259 34.49 -38.30 -26.71
N LYS A 260 34.68 -38.48 -28.01
CA LYS A 260 34.92 -39.75 -28.70
C LYS A 260 35.22 -39.44 -30.16
#